data_AF-A0A0F9TDY9-F1
#
_entry.id   AF-A0A0F9TDY9-F1
#
_cell.length_a   1.000
_cell.length_b   1.000
_cell.length_c   1.000
_cell.angle_alpha   90.00
_cell.angle_beta   90.00
_cell.angle_gamma   90.00
#
_symmetry.space_group_name_H-M   'P 1'
#
loop_
_entity.id
_entity.type
_entity.pdbx_description
1 polymer ?
#
loop_
_entity_poly.entity_id
_entity_poly.type
_entity_poly.pdbx_seq_one_letter_code
_entity_poly.pdbx_strand_id
1 'polypeptide(L)'
;MMIGFRSMKTSVIKTPNDFKDWMINCKDIFSLDTECTSLNWLDLEIIGFSLCDGTQACYVDIHRKYKKELLMILDFYLSEAKMVIMHNASFDCMVLLKEGIEI
;
A
#
# COMPACT_ATOMS: atom_id res chain seq x y z
N MET A 1 -5.32 23.51 -24.36
CA MET A 1 -4.19 22.78 -23.72
C MET A 1 -4.69 21.38 -23.44
N MET A 2 -4.26 20.39 -24.22
CA MET A 2 -4.73 19.01 -24.11
C MET A 2 -3.92 18.35 -22.99
N ILE A 3 -4.56 18.01 -21.88
CA ILE A 3 -3.93 17.26 -20.79
C ILE A 3 -3.78 15.84 -21.33
N GLY A 4 -2.59 15.50 -21.82
CA GLY A 4 -2.29 14.13 -22.20
C GLY A 4 -2.34 13.28 -20.93
N PHE A 5 -3.39 12.48 -20.76
CA PHE A 5 -3.43 11.45 -19.72
C PHE A 5 -2.31 10.48 -20.03
N ARG A 6 -1.17 10.60 -19.33
CA ARG A 6 -0.15 9.56 -19.34
C ARG A 6 -0.79 8.30 -18.75
N SER A 7 -0.83 7.22 -19.54
CA SER A 7 -1.21 5.91 -19.04
C SER A 7 -0.21 5.51 -17.94
N MET A 8 -0.71 5.32 -16.73
CA MET A 8 0.09 4.89 -15.58
C MET A 8 0.25 3.38 -15.63
N LYS A 9 1.48 2.89 -15.41
CA LYS A 9 1.73 1.45 -15.36
C LYS A 9 1.18 0.90 -14.04
N THR A 10 0.16 0.05 -14.13
CA THR A 10 -0.44 -0.65 -12.98
C THR A 10 0.01 -2.10 -12.95
N SER A 11 0.33 -2.63 -11.77
CA SER A 11 0.72 -4.02 -11.56
C SER A 11 -0.03 -4.66 -10.38
N VAL A 12 -0.23 -5.97 -10.42
CA VAL A 12 -0.77 -6.75 -9.30
C VAL A 12 0.36 -7.60 -8.74
N ILE A 13 0.67 -7.37 -7.46
CA ILE A 13 1.76 -8.01 -6.73
C ILE A 13 1.16 -9.04 -5.78
N LYS A 14 1.66 -10.27 -5.83
CA LYS A 14 1.14 -11.40 -5.03
C LYS A 14 2.18 -12.05 -4.14
N THR A 15 3.45 -11.65 -4.24
CA THR A 15 4.55 -12.25 -3.50
C THR A 15 5.41 -11.18 -2.82
N PRO A 16 6.05 -11.50 -1.69
CA PRO A 16 6.98 -10.62 -1.01
C PRO A 16 8.17 -10.17 -1.88
N ASN A 17 8.68 -11.06 -2.74
CA ASN A 17 9.81 -10.73 -3.61
C ASN A 17 9.41 -9.69 -4.66
N ASP A 18 8.26 -9.89 -5.33
CA ASP A 18 7.75 -8.92 -6.29
C ASP A 18 7.47 -7.56 -5.61
N PHE A 19 7.03 -7.57 -4.35
CA PHE A 19 6.80 -6.34 -3.60
C PHE A 19 8.11 -5.62 -3.25
N LYS A 20 9.13 -6.35 -2.77
CA LYS A 20 10.47 -5.79 -2.53
C LYS A 20 11.06 -5.19 -3.81
N ASP A 21 10.95 -5.90 -4.92
CA ASP A 21 11.45 -5.43 -6.22
C ASP A 21 10.74 -4.14 -6.68
N TRP A 22 9.43 -4.03 -6.41
CA TRP A 22 8.68 -2.81 -6.67
C TRP A 22 9.15 -1.65 -5.77
N MET A 23 9.32 -1.90 -4.47
CA MET A 23 9.71 -0.87 -3.49
C MET A 23 11.15 -0.38 -3.66
N ILE A 24 12.08 -1.22 -4.12
CA ILE A 24 13.47 -0.80 -4.46
C ILE A 24 13.46 0.30 -5.53
N ASN A 25 12.47 0.28 -6.43
CA ASN A 25 12.32 1.27 -7.49
C ASN A 25 11.34 2.40 -7.13
N CYS A 26 10.70 2.33 -5.96
CA CYS A 26 9.78 3.33 -5.47
C CYS A 26 10.57 4.50 -4.87
N LYS A 27 10.05 5.72 -5.02
CA LYS A 27 10.60 6.90 -4.35
C LYS A 27 10.26 6.89 -2.86
N ASP A 28 10.95 7.71 -2.09
CA ASP A 28 10.69 7.95 -0.66
C ASP A 28 9.40 8.77 -0.40
N ILE A 29 8.73 9.24 -1.45
CA ILE A 29 7.41 9.87 -1.41
C ILE A 29 6.45 9.05 -2.26
N PHE A 30 5.41 8.51 -1.64
CA PHE A 30 4.40 7.69 -2.31
C PHE A 30 3.02 7.86 -1.67
N SER A 31 1.96 7.53 -2.42
CA SER A 31 0.63 7.39 -1.85
C SER A 31 0.38 5.97 -1.39
N LEU A 32 -0.47 5.81 -0.37
CA LEU A 32 -0.96 4.54 0.14
C LEU A 32 -2.48 4.61 0.28
N ASP A 33 -3.14 3.52 -0.09
CA ASP A 33 -4.58 3.31 0.09
C ASP A 33 -4.82 1.86 0.47
N THR A 34 -5.64 1.61 1.49
CA THR A 34 -5.89 0.26 2.01
C THR A 34 -7.23 -0.29 1.54
N GLU A 35 -7.26 -1.57 1.23
CA GLU A 35 -8.48 -2.29 0.88
C GLU A 35 -8.84 -3.24 2.03
N CYS A 36 -10.11 -3.29 2.41
CA CYS A 36 -10.55 -4.07 3.56
C CYS A 36 -11.94 -4.71 3.37
N THR A 37 -12.27 -5.68 4.22
CA THR A 37 -13.53 -6.44 4.17
C THR A 37 -14.75 -5.68 4.68
N SER A 38 -14.58 -4.63 5.47
CA SER A 38 -15.66 -3.98 6.22
C SER A 38 -15.33 -2.55 6.60
N LEU A 39 -16.34 -1.71 6.81
CA LEU A 39 -16.19 -0.40 7.45
C LEU A 39 -16.32 -0.48 8.99
N ASN A 40 -16.79 -1.62 9.52
CA ASN A 40 -16.92 -1.84 10.95
C ASN A 40 -15.58 -2.29 11.54
N TRP A 41 -15.09 -1.55 12.54
CA TRP A 41 -13.82 -1.83 13.22
C TRP A 41 -13.66 -3.26 13.71
N LEU A 42 -14.71 -3.88 14.26
CA LEU A 42 -14.63 -5.23 14.84
C LEU A 42 -14.39 -6.28 13.75
N ASP A 43 -15.06 -6.15 12.60
CA ASP A 43 -15.02 -7.11 11.49
C ASP A 43 -13.97 -6.76 10.42
N LEU A 44 -13.28 -5.63 10.58
CA LEU A 44 -12.29 -5.11 9.65
C LEU A 44 -11.13 -6.10 9.44
N GLU A 45 -10.89 -6.57 8.23
CA GLU A 45 -9.68 -7.28 7.86
C GLU A 45 -9.08 -6.65 6.62
N ILE A 46 -7.76 -6.43 6.61
CA ILE A 46 -7.06 -5.96 5.41
C ILE A 46 -7.07 -7.07 4.34
N ILE A 47 -7.42 -6.72 3.10
CA ILE A 47 -7.39 -7.62 1.93
C ILE A 47 -6.24 -7.28 0.98
N GLY A 48 -5.78 -6.03 1.01
CA GLY A 48 -4.73 -5.54 0.14
C GLY A 48 -4.44 -4.08 0.41
N PHE A 49 -3.48 -3.55 -0.33
CA PHE A 49 -3.19 -2.12 -0.35
C PHE A 49 -2.63 -1.73 -1.71
N SER A 50 -2.78 -0.46 -2.07
CA SER A 50 -2.21 0.09 -3.29
C SER A 50 -1.19 1.18 -2.99
N LEU A 51 -0.14 1.25 -3.80
CA LEU A 51 0.86 2.31 -3.74
C LEU A 51 1.03 2.99 -5.08
N CYS A 52 1.41 4.27 -5.05
CA CYS A 52 1.79 5.02 -6.24
C CYS A 52 2.90 6.03 -5.94
N ASP A 53 3.95 6.06 -6.75
CA ASP A 53 5.10 6.99 -6.62
C ASP A 53 5.00 8.21 -7.56
N GLY A 54 3.82 8.40 -8.16
CA GLY A 54 3.55 9.40 -9.19
C GLY A 54 3.98 9.00 -10.61
N THR A 55 4.61 7.83 -10.79
CA THR A 55 5.03 7.30 -12.10
C THR A 55 4.48 5.90 -12.38
N GLN A 56 4.41 5.06 -11.35
CA GLN A 56 3.89 3.71 -11.38
C GLN A 56 2.98 3.47 -10.19
N ALA A 57 2.03 2.55 -10.35
CA ALA A 57 1.16 2.09 -9.28
C ALA A 57 1.16 0.56 -9.18
N CYS A 58 0.94 0.06 -7.98
CA CYS A 58 0.70 -1.35 -7.74
C CYS A 58 -0.48 -1.57 -6.80
N TYR A 59 -1.14 -2.70 -6.96
CA TYR A 59 -2.01 -3.30 -5.95
C TYR A 59 -1.30 -4.53 -5.40
N VAL A 60 -1.14 -4.59 -4.09
CA VAL A 60 -0.58 -5.73 -3.37
C VAL A 60 -1.72 -6.55 -2.79
N ASP A 61 -1.91 -7.74 -3.33
CA ASP A 61 -2.91 -8.71 -2.88
C ASP A 61 -2.37 -9.44 -1.64
N ILE A 62 -2.96 -9.17 -0.47
CA ILE A 62 -2.56 -9.80 0.79
C ILE A 62 -3.15 -11.22 0.82
N HIS A 63 -2.44 -12.13 0.17
CA HIS A 63 -2.75 -13.54 0.29
C HIS A 63 -2.35 -14.06 1.69
N ARG A 64 -3.22 -14.86 2.34
CA ARG A 64 -3.00 -15.40 3.70
C ARG A 64 -1.61 -16.01 3.91
N LYS A 65 -1.07 -16.67 2.87
CA LYS A 65 0.29 -17.27 2.86
C LYS A 65 1.40 -16.26 3.16
N TYR A 66 1.29 -15.05 2.63
CA TYR A 66 2.35 -14.04 2.68
C TYR A 66 1.98 -12.81 3.51
N LYS A 67 0.78 -12.78 4.11
CA LYS A 67 0.25 -11.62 4.84
C LYS A 67 1.27 -10.99 5.78
N LYS A 68 1.85 -11.78 6.69
CA LYS A 68 2.82 -11.29 7.66
C LYS A 68 4.07 -10.67 7.00
N GLU A 69 4.62 -11.32 5.97
CA GLU A 69 5.84 -10.83 5.32
C GLU A 69 5.55 -9.55 4.51
N LEU A 70 4.43 -9.48 3.79
CA LEU A 70 4.02 -8.30 3.05
C LEU A 70 3.80 -7.09 3.98
N LEU A 71 3.14 -7.31 5.12
CA LEU A 71 2.91 -6.27 6.12
C LEU A 71 4.22 -5.81 6.79
N MET A 72 5.15 -6.73 7.10
CA MET A 72 6.47 -6.37 7.61
C MET A 72 7.30 -5.54 6.61
N ILE A 73 7.20 -5.86 5.31
CA ILE A 73 7.86 -5.08 4.27
C ILE A 73 7.23 -3.68 4.18
N LEU A 74 5.90 -3.61 4.20
CA LEU A 74 5.18 -2.35 4.18
C LEU A 74 5.59 -1.47 5.38
N ASP A 75 5.55 -2.02 6.59
CA ASP A 75 5.95 -1.33 7.84
C ASP A 75 7.36 -0.72 7.75
N PHE A 76 8.35 -1.52 7.30
CA PHE A 76 9.71 -1.03 7.08
C PHE A 76 9.76 0.15 6.11
N TYR A 77 9.06 0.08 4.98
CA TYR A 77 9.11 1.18 4.01
C TYR A 77 8.28 2.40 4.42
N LEU A 78 7.27 2.22 5.27
CA LEU A 78 6.56 3.34 5.89
C LEU A 78 7.46 4.09 6.88
N SER A 79 8.26 3.38 7.68
CA SER A 79 9.21 4.02 8.59
C SER A 79 10.34 4.77 7.88
N GLU A 80 10.70 4.33 6.68
CA GLU A 80 11.72 4.98 5.84
C GLU A 80 11.15 6.04 4.90
N ALA A 81 9.81 6.16 4.80
CA ALA A 81 9.17 7.10 3.89
C ALA A 81 9.40 8.55 4.36
N LYS A 82 9.75 9.41 3.42
CA LYS A 82 9.81 10.86 3.66
C LYS A 82 8.42 11.46 3.78
N MET A 83 7.47 10.96 2.99
CA MET A 83 6.08 11.39 3.03
C MET A 83 5.17 10.31 2.44
N VAL A 84 4.12 9.96 3.18
CA VAL A 84 3.06 9.08 2.71
C VAL A 84 1.81 9.91 2.47
N ILE A 85 1.25 9.83 1.27
CA ILE A 85 0.06 10.57 0.86
C ILE A 85 -1.15 9.65 0.93
N MET A 86 -2.18 10.03 1.68
CA MET A 86 -3.38 9.21 1.84
C MET A 86 -4.61 10.09 1.68
N HIS A 87 -5.67 9.56 1.09
CA HIS A 87 -6.97 10.24 1.06
C HIS A 87 -7.85 9.67 2.17
N ASN A 88 -8.37 10.52 3.05
CA ASN A 88 -9.06 10.07 4.27
C ASN A 88 -8.17 9.21 5.20
N ALA A 89 -6.91 9.63 5.38
CA ALA A 89 -5.85 8.93 6.10
C ALA A 89 -6.27 8.29 7.43
N SER A 90 -7.17 8.92 8.19
CA SER A 90 -7.66 8.39 9.45
C SER A 90 -8.23 6.96 9.34
N PHE A 91 -8.85 6.61 8.22
CA PHE A 91 -9.40 5.28 8.01
C PHE A 91 -8.28 4.27 7.72
N ASP A 92 -7.38 4.57 6.81
CA ASP A 92 -6.25 3.69 6.49
C ASP A 92 -5.32 3.49 7.69
N CYS A 93 -5.05 4.53 8.48
CA CYS A 93 -4.29 4.42 9.73
C CYS A 93 -4.96 3.45 10.70
N MET A 94 -6.30 3.44 10.78
CA MET A 94 -7.01 2.44 11.58
C MET A 94 -6.80 1.03 11.03
N VAL A 95 -6.91 0.83 9.71
CA VAL A 95 -6.65 -0.47 9.07
C VAL A 95 -5.24 -0.98 9.39
N LEU A 96 -4.22 -0.13 9.25
CA LEU A 96 -2.82 -0.44 9.55
C LEU A 96 -2.60 -0.74 11.04
N LEU A 97 -3.22 0.04 11.93
CA LEU A 97 -3.13 -0.17 13.38
C LEU A 97 -3.66 -1.55 13.79
N LYS A 98 -4.73 -2.04 13.14
CA LYS A 98 -5.27 -3.39 13.40
C LYS A 98 -4.28 -4.49 13.03
N GLU A 99 -3.35 -4.21 12.13
CA GLU A 99 -2.26 -5.10 11.73
C GLU A 99 -0.94 -4.84 12.50
N GLY A 100 -0.94 -3.88 13.44
CA GLY A 100 0.21 -3.54 14.27
C GLY A 100 1.21 -2.58 13.60
N ILE A 101 0.79 -1.81 12.59
CA ILE A 101 1.61 -0.83 11.88
C ILE A 101 1.19 0.58 12.33
N GLU A 102 2.17 1.40 12.71
CA GLU A 102 1.98 2.80 13.14
C GLU A 102 2.69 3.75 12.15
N ILE A 103 2.00 4.81 11.72
CA ILE A 103 2.46 5.88 10.82
C ILE A 103 2.41 7.22 11.55
#